data_AF-A0A2Z2NX91-F1
#
_entry.id   AF-A0A2Z2NX91-F1
#
_cell.length_a   1.000
_cell.length_b   1.000
_cell.length_c   1.000
_cell.angle_alpha   90.00
_cell.angle_beta   90.00
_cell.angle_gamma   90.00
#
_symmetry.space_group_name_H-M   'P 1'
#
loop_
_entity.id
_entity.type
_entity.pdbx_description
1 polymer ?
#
loop_
_entity_poly.entity_id
_entity_poly.type
_entity_poly.pdbx_seq_one_letter_code
_entity_poly.pdbx_strand_id
1 'polypeptide(L)'
;MKLTRTRTTLLLSMIALQTACSSGGDSDNNNNAPDDGEVSQPGLIDVPVAPEGDITHYGAVTIDDDAGVASDLVASFYRLDSGVSASFLSSMLSGESAMCQVQDDGVIDFEEISAGFVPTVPGVGKTAVSAGEAIVLSSPAGTYATLEEQPTAGFLFYDLPNMSMLMDGPVPEGLTVDVPGSAEIPAFVAAEVPTITTLSGAAFGSGNTISANTQFTWEPSSDPTALIRIFATTAGGFFLEDGVTVTCVTPDTGSFNFPADTRAQLGADFSGSAPLMSRIVVNPVQVDSTLLYVIRESFM
;
A
#
# COMPACT_ATOMS: atom_id res chain seq x y z
N MET A 1 -32.28 -18.70 1.17
CA MET A 1 -32.39 -17.34 1.72
C MET A 1 -31.67 -16.42 0.72
N LYS A 2 -32.40 -15.60 -0.04
CA LYS A 2 -31.84 -14.78 -1.13
C LYS A 2 -31.23 -13.52 -0.50
N LEU A 3 -29.91 -13.35 -0.57
CA LEU A 3 -29.26 -12.07 -0.27
C LEU A 3 -29.21 -11.21 -1.52
N THR A 4 -29.90 -10.09 -1.47
CA THR A 4 -29.87 -9.02 -2.47
C THR A 4 -28.59 -8.21 -2.24
N ARG A 5 -27.64 -8.26 -3.18
CA ARG A 5 -26.46 -7.36 -3.17
C ARG A 5 -26.90 -5.97 -3.63
N THR A 6 -26.83 -5.00 -2.72
CA THR A 6 -27.05 -3.58 -2.97
C THR A 6 -25.86 -3.05 -3.78
N ARG A 7 -26.10 -2.59 -5.01
CA ARG A 7 -25.11 -1.86 -5.81
C ARG A 7 -25.13 -0.39 -5.39
N THR A 8 -24.05 0.07 -4.76
CA THR A 8 -23.86 1.50 -4.48
C THR A 8 -23.26 2.15 -5.72
N THR A 9 -24.08 2.87 -6.47
CA THR A 9 -23.64 3.67 -7.62
C THR A 9 -23.24 5.05 -7.11
N LEU A 10 -21.95 5.39 -7.16
CA LEU A 10 -21.50 6.76 -6.92
C LEU A 10 -21.84 7.61 -8.16
N LEU A 11 -22.81 8.51 -8.01
CA LEU A 11 -23.07 9.59 -8.97
C LEU A 11 -22.22 10.81 -8.57
N LEU A 12 -21.22 11.14 -9.37
CA LEU A 12 -20.50 12.42 -9.29
C LEU A 12 -21.40 13.53 -9.88
N SER A 13 -22.02 14.33 -9.02
CA SER A 13 -22.70 15.57 -9.41
C SER A 13 -21.75 16.76 -9.32
N MET A 14 -21.27 17.25 -10.45
CA MET A 14 -20.59 18.55 -10.57
C MET A 14 -21.60 19.69 -10.32
N ILE A 15 -21.38 20.48 -9.28
CA ILE A 15 -22.07 21.76 -9.07
C ILE A 15 -21.06 22.87 -9.36
N ALA A 16 -21.24 23.55 -10.49
CA ALA A 16 -20.57 24.81 -10.78
C ALA A 16 -21.36 25.96 -10.14
N LEU A 17 -20.72 26.72 -9.25
CA LEU A 17 -21.24 28.00 -8.75
C LEU A 17 -20.29 29.12 -9.17
N GLN A 18 -20.83 30.03 -9.99
CA GLN A 18 -20.18 31.27 -10.41
C GLN A 18 -20.58 32.44 -9.51
N THR A 19 -19.69 33.46 -9.50
CA THR A 19 -19.88 34.88 -9.12
C THR A 19 -20.01 35.18 -7.61
N ALA A 20 -19.48 36.27 -7.04
CA ALA A 20 -19.35 37.62 -7.57
C ALA A 20 -18.22 38.48 -6.92
N CYS A 21 -17.84 39.54 -7.65
CA CYS A 21 -16.98 40.64 -7.23
C CYS A 21 -17.56 41.46 -6.07
N SER A 22 -16.70 41.96 -5.17
CA SER A 22 -16.96 43.17 -4.40
C SER A 22 -15.68 43.99 -4.25
N SER A 23 -15.77 45.26 -4.64
CA SER A 23 -14.74 46.29 -4.65
C SER A 23 -14.51 46.92 -3.27
N GLY A 24 -13.28 47.36 -3.01
CA GLY A 24 -12.97 48.34 -1.96
C GLY A 24 -11.50 48.73 -2.04
N GLY A 25 -11.22 49.93 -2.56
CA GLY A 25 -9.87 50.48 -2.58
C GLY A 25 -9.54 51.24 -1.30
N ASP A 26 -8.26 51.27 -0.94
CA ASP A 26 -7.63 52.48 -0.44
C ASP A 26 -6.13 52.46 -0.71
N SER A 27 -5.59 53.63 -1.01
CA SER A 27 -4.18 53.85 -1.34
C SER A 27 -3.42 54.17 -0.06
N ASP A 28 -2.24 53.57 0.15
CA ASP A 28 -1.13 54.30 0.77
C ASP A 28 0.22 53.63 0.50
N ASN A 29 1.13 54.46 -0.02
CA ASN A 29 2.54 54.19 -0.23
C ASN A 29 3.24 54.16 1.13
N ASN A 30 3.97 53.08 1.45
CA ASN A 30 5.21 53.22 2.19
C ASN A 30 6.14 52.02 2.03
N ASN A 31 7.35 52.35 1.59
CA ASN A 31 8.54 51.50 1.66
C ASN A 31 8.70 50.89 3.05
N ASN A 32 8.68 49.57 3.10
CA ASN A 32 9.56 48.75 3.93
C ASN A 32 9.37 47.30 3.48
N ALA A 33 10.37 46.75 2.79
CA ALA A 33 10.48 45.32 2.57
C ALA A 33 10.67 44.66 3.94
N PRO A 34 9.76 43.80 4.42
CA PRO A 34 10.07 42.86 5.47
C PRO A 34 10.68 41.64 4.79
N ASP A 35 11.97 41.48 5.02
CA ASP A 35 12.62 40.23 5.39
C ASP A 35 11.89 38.96 4.91
N ASP A 36 12.48 38.31 3.91
CA ASP A 36 12.10 36.99 3.44
C ASP A 36 12.10 36.03 4.64
N GLY A 37 10.93 35.88 5.24
CA GLY A 37 10.65 34.76 6.12
C GLY A 37 10.78 33.51 5.27
N GLU A 38 11.97 32.92 5.22
CA GLU A 38 12.16 31.51 4.96
C GLU A 38 11.08 30.79 5.76
N VAL A 39 10.04 30.33 5.05
CA VAL A 39 9.17 29.29 5.56
C VAL A 39 10.13 28.13 5.75
N SER A 40 10.60 27.99 6.98
CA SER A 40 11.30 26.80 7.42
C SER A 40 10.35 25.66 7.09
N GLN A 41 10.66 24.90 6.04
CA GLN A 41 9.98 23.63 5.82
C GLN A 41 10.02 22.88 7.15
N PRO A 42 8.89 22.32 7.62
CA PRO A 42 8.90 21.45 8.78
C PRO A 42 10.05 20.47 8.60
N GLY A 43 10.98 20.46 9.56
CA GLY A 43 12.17 19.63 9.47
C GLY A 43 11.74 18.21 9.17
N LEU A 44 12.22 17.69 8.04
CA LEU A 44 12.03 16.31 7.64
C LEU A 44 12.44 15.45 8.84
N ILE A 45 11.44 14.84 9.48
CA ILE A 45 11.65 13.84 10.51
C ILE A 45 12.52 12.76 9.86
N ASP A 46 13.42 12.19 10.66
CA ASP A 46 14.38 11.16 10.26
C ASP A 46 13.63 9.90 9.77
N VAL A 47 13.05 9.96 8.56
CA VAL A 47 12.48 8.80 7.88
C VAL A 47 13.67 7.89 7.66
N PRO A 48 13.63 6.63 8.17
CA PRO A 48 14.74 5.71 7.96
C PRO A 48 15.04 5.64 6.47
N VAL A 49 16.18 6.19 6.05
CA VAL A 49 16.57 6.14 4.65
C VAL A 49 17.07 4.73 4.38
N ALA A 50 16.48 4.08 3.38
CA ALA A 50 16.93 2.75 2.97
C ALA A 50 18.44 2.78 2.65
N PRO A 51 19.26 1.87 3.19
CA PRO A 51 20.68 1.83 2.91
C PRO A 51 20.95 1.66 1.41
N GLU A 52 21.94 2.38 0.88
CA GLU A 52 22.36 2.27 -0.52
C GLU A 52 22.75 0.83 -0.88
N GLY A 53 22.50 0.44 -2.13
CA GLY A 53 22.89 -0.86 -2.66
C GLY A 53 22.60 -1.02 -4.15
N ASP A 54 22.56 -2.26 -4.62
CA ASP A 54 22.52 -2.58 -6.05
C ASP A 54 21.11 -2.83 -6.61
N ILE A 55 20.07 -2.89 -5.76
CA ILE A 55 18.69 -3.05 -6.24
C ILE A 55 18.21 -1.71 -6.78
N THR A 56 17.95 -1.65 -8.08
CA THR A 56 17.51 -0.43 -8.78
C THR A 56 16.04 -0.52 -9.19
N HIS A 57 15.46 -1.71 -9.15
CA HIS A 57 14.08 -1.96 -9.51
C HIS A 57 13.43 -2.92 -8.52
N TYR A 58 12.13 -2.78 -8.32
CA TYR A 58 11.36 -3.80 -7.64
C TYR A 58 9.95 -3.93 -8.24
N GLY A 59 9.34 -5.09 -8.04
CA GLY A 59 7.95 -5.33 -8.37
C GLY A 59 7.23 -5.98 -7.21
N ALA A 60 5.91 -5.84 -7.20
CA ALA A 60 5.02 -6.56 -6.31
C ALA A 60 3.92 -7.20 -7.14
N VAL A 61 3.61 -8.47 -6.87
CA VAL A 61 2.43 -9.17 -7.38
C VAL A 61 1.68 -9.68 -6.16
N THR A 62 0.53 -9.09 -5.89
CA THR A 62 -0.26 -9.31 -4.69
C THR A 62 -1.55 -10.04 -5.06
N ILE A 63 -1.80 -11.14 -4.34
CA ILE A 63 -2.96 -11.99 -4.49
C ILE A 63 -3.74 -11.95 -3.18
N ASP A 64 -4.93 -11.37 -3.25
CA ASP A 64 -5.74 -11.07 -2.09
C ASP A 64 -6.89 -12.06 -1.98
N ASP A 65 -7.23 -12.43 -0.74
CA ASP A 65 -8.45 -13.15 -0.43
C ASP A 65 -9.20 -12.56 0.77
N ASP A 66 -10.52 -12.63 0.72
CA ASP A 66 -11.43 -12.34 1.82
C ASP A 66 -11.95 -13.65 2.39
N ALA A 67 -11.53 -13.97 3.62
CA ALA A 67 -11.82 -15.24 4.28
C ALA A 67 -11.46 -16.47 3.44
N GLY A 68 -10.34 -16.41 2.70
CA GLY A 68 -9.87 -17.48 1.83
C GLY A 68 -10.51 -17.48 0.43
N VAL A 69 -11.48 -16.60 0.15
CA VAL A 69 -12.08 -16.43 -1.19
C VAL A 69 -11.37 -15.32 -1.92
N ALA A 70 -10.86 -15.60 -3.12
CA ALA A 70 -10.09 -14.63 -3.89
C ALA A 70 -10.88 -13.32 -4.07
N SER A 71 -10.27 -12.18 -3.72
CA SER A 71 -10.91 -10.87 -3.71
C SER A 71 -10.32 -9.90 -4.73
N ASP A 72 -9.00 -9.87 -4.87
CA ASP A 72 -8.30 -8.95 -5.77
C ASP A 72 -6.96 -9.54 -6.26
N LEU A 73 -6.47 -9.04 -7.39
CA LEU A 73 -5.18 -9.39 -7.97
C LEU A 73 -4.54 -8.14 -8.57
N VAL A 74 -3.40 -7.72 -8.04
CA VAL A 74 -2.74 -6.51 -8.51
C VAL A 74 -1.25 -6.72 -8.62
N ALA A 75 -0.63 -6.13 -9.62
CA ALA A 75 0.82 -6.05 -9.68
C ALA A 75 1.31 -4.66 -10.11
N SER A 76 2.46 -4.27 -9.61
CA SER A 76 3.09 -2.98 -9.93
C SER A 76 4.61 -3.11 -9.88
N PHE A 77 5.29 -2.32 -10.71
CA PHE A 77 6.74 -2.37 -10.88
C PHE A 77 7.29 -0.97 -10.91
N TYR A 78 8.45 -0.81 -10.29
CA TYR A 78 9.04 0.50 -10.04
C TYR A 78 10.53 0.50 -10.31
N ARG A 79 11.00 1.60 -10.88
CA ARG A 79 12.40 2.02 -10.84
C ARG A 79 12.62 2.92 -9.64
N LEU A 80 13.69 2.67 -8.89
CA LEU A 80 14.09 3.47 -7.74
C LEU A 80 15.00 4.63 -8.19
N ASP A 81 14.86 5.79 -7.55
CA ASP A 81 15.70 6.97 -7.84
C ASP A 81 17.16 6.76 -7.44
N SER A 82 17.41 5.88 -6.48
CA SER A 82 18.74 5.43 -6.04
C SER A 82 18.72 3.93 -5.75
N GLY A 83 19.86 3.27 -5.93
CA GLY A 83 20.00 1.85 -5.63
C GLY A 83 19.89 1.56 -4.13
N VAL A 84 19.27 0.44 -3.76
CA VAL A 84 18.97 0.05 -2.38
C VAL A 84 19.55 -1.32 -2.07
N SER A 85 19.93 -1.53 -0.81
CA SER A 85 20.44 -2.80 -0.33
C SER A 85 19.40 -3.92 -0.45
N ALA A 86 19.77 -5.02 -1.13
CA ALA A 86 18.95 -6.22 -1.21
C ALA A 86 18.69 -6.85 0.17
N SER A 87 19.67 -6.81 1.07
CA SER A 87 19.49 -7.35 2.42
C SER A 87 18.49 -6.53 3.23
N PHE A 88 18.50 -5.20 3.05
CA PHE A 88 17.50 -4.33 3.66
C PHE A 88 16.10 -4.66 3.14
N LEU A 89 15.93 -4.71 1.81
CA LEU A 89 14.66 -5.00 1.14
C LEU A 89 14.09 -6.39 1.47
N SER A 90 14.93 -7.38 1.71
CA SER A 90 14.50 -8.69 2.20
C SER A 90 14.18 -8.68 3.70
N SER A 91 14.95 -7.92 4.50
CA SER A 91 14.74 -7.85 5.96
C SER A 91 13.50 -7.04 6.37
N MET A 92 13.08 -6.06 5.57
CA MET A 92 11.88 -5.27 5.89
C MET A 92 10.59 -6.10 5.96
N LEU A 93 10.58 -7.26 5.31
CA LEU A 93 9.44 -8.19 5.27
C LEU A 93 9.81 -9.56 5.85
N SER A 94 10.86 -9.64 6.69
CA SER A 94 11.30 -10.91 7.30
C SER A 94 10.53 -11.30 8.57
N GLY A 95 9.79 -10.35 9.17
CA GLY A 95 9.10 -10.57 10.44
C GLY A 95 9.99 -10.45 11.67
N GLU A 96 11.20 -9.90 11.54
CA GLU A 96 12.08 -9.65 12.69
C GLU A 96 11.72 -8.36 13.45
N SER A 97 11.14 -7.38 12.77
CA SER A 97 10.78 -6.09 13.35
C SER A 97 9.52 -5.53 12.71
N ALA A 98 8.80 -4.70 13.46
CA ALA A 98 7.69 -3.95 12.91
C ALA A 98 8.22 -2.70 12.20
N MET A 99 7.65 -2.41 11.04
CA MET A 99 7.90 -1.20 10.28
C MET A 99 6.60 -0.41 10.16
N CYS A 100 6.66 0.87 10.48
CA CYS A 100 5.54 1.78 10.33
C CYS A 100 5.96 3.00 9.54
N GLN A 101 5.12 3.41 8.61
CA GLN A 101 5.26 4.63 7.85
C GLN A 101 4.05 5.51 8.14
N VAL A 102 4.31 6.78 8.46
CA VAL A 102 3.31 7.82 8.58
C VAL A 102 3.53 8.78 7.40
N GLN A 103 2.49 9.01 6.61
CA GLN A 103 2.51 9.86 5.43
C GLN A 103 1.41 10.92 5.55
N ASP A 104 1.69 12.12 5.08
CA ASP A 104 0.66 13.14 4.90
C ASP A 104 -0.16 12.80 3.64
N ASP A 105 -1.49 12.92 3.70
CA ASP A 105 -2.42 12.57 2.62
C ASP A 105 -2.33 13.54 1.40
N GLY A 106 -1.40 14.50 1.43
CA GLY A 106 -1.15 15.43 0.34
C GLY A 106 -0.46 14.81 -0.88
N VAL A 107 0.06 13.59 -0.76
CA VAL A 107 0.72 12.85 -1.85
C VAL A 107 -0.03 11.54 -2.08
N ILE A 108 -0.89 11.51 -3.10
CA ILE A 108 -1.56 10.28 -3.51
C ILE A 108 -0.52 9.35 -4.14
N ASP A 109 -0.26 8.22 -3.51
CA ASP A 109 0.54 7.13 -4.06
C ASP A 109 -0.33 5.93 -4.45
N PHE A 110 0.27 4.96 -5.14
CA PHE A 110 -0.48 3.77 -5.58
C PHE A 110 -0.91 2.91 -4.39
N GLU A 111 -0.10 2.88 -3.34
CA GLU A 111 -0.33 2.13 -2.12
C GLU A 111 -1.57 2.59 -1.37
N GLU A 112 -1.90 3.89 -1.44
CA GLU A 112 -3.11 4.45 -0.85
C GLU A 112 -4.39 4.05 -1.59
N ILE A 113 -4.32 3.91 -2.92
CA ILE A 113 -5.48 3.61 -3.76
C ILE A 113 -5.66 2.12 -4.07
N SER A 114 -4.62 1.31 -3.86
CA SER A 114 -4.67 -0.14 -4.04
C SER A 114 -5.33 -0.82 -2.85
N ALA A 115 -6.21 -1.79 -3.12
CA ALA A 115 -6.71 -2.67 -2.07
C ALA A 115 -5.59 -3.60 -1.54
N GLY A 116 -4.74 -4.07 -2.45
CA GLY A 116 -3.62 -4.97 -2.14
C GLY A 116 -2.40 -4.26 -1.59
N PHE A 117 -1.61 -5.00 -0.82
CA PHE A 117 -0.37 -4.54 -0.24
C PHE A 117 0.72 -4.46 -1.30
N VAL A 118 1.29 -3.27 -1.48
CA VAL A 118 2.52 -3.05 -2.24
C VAL A 118 3.57 -2.45 -1.30
N PRO A 119 4.74 -3.08 -1.13
CA PRO A 119 5.78 -2.54 -0.28
C PRO A 119 6.29 -1.19 -0.80
N THR A 120 6.47 -0.24 0.12
CA THR A 120 7.16 1.03 -0.15
C THR A 120 8.56 0.98 0.45
N VAL A 121 9.53 1.55 -0.28
CA VAL A 121 10.92 1.65 0.15
C VAL A 121 11.12 2.98 0.87
N PRO A 122 11.37 3.00 2.19
CA PRO A 122 11.47 4.24 2.95
C PRO A 122 12.59 5.16 2.46
N GLY A 123 12.26 6.44 2.28
CA GLY A 123 13.24 7.48 1.94
C GLY A 123 13.80 7.43 0.51
N VAL A 124 13.26 6.58 -0.38
CA VAL A 124 13.70 6.45 -1.77
C VAL A 124 12.53 6.70 -2.71
N GLY A 125 12.66 7.71 -3.56
CA GLY A 125 11.68 8.00 -4.61
C GLY A 125 11.63 6.88 -5.64
N LYS A 126 10.47 6.73 -6.29
CA LYS A 126 10.22 5.65 -7.25
C LYS A 126 9.35 6.12 -8.41
N THR A 127 9.53 5.50 -9.56
CA THR A 127 8.73 5.75 -10.77
C THR A 127 8.16 4.42 -11.26
N ALA A 128 6.85 4.36 -11.54
CA ALA A 128 6.23 3.16 -12.10
C ALA A 128 6.78 2.86 -13.51
N VAL A 129 7.05 1.59 -13.79
CA VAL A 129 7.59 1.11 -15.07
C VAL A 129 6.86 -0.15 -15.53
N SER A 130 6.83 -0.39 -16.84
CA SER A 130 6.22 -1.60 -17.41
C SER A 130 7.09 -2.83 -17.15
N ALA A 131 6.44 -3.94 -16.79
CA ALA A 131 7.03 -5.28 -16.73
C ALA A 131 6.85 -6.07 -18.04
N GLY A 132 6.41 -5.40 -19.12
CA GLY A 132 6.21 -5.98 -20.44
C GLY A 132 4.76 -6.36 -20.70
N GLU A 133 4.58 -7.52 -21.32
CA GLU A 133 3.26 -8.08 -21.63
C GLU A 133 2.51 -8.53 -20.37
N ALA A 134 1.44 -9.31 -20.54
CA ALA A 134 0.59 -9.75 -19.44
C ALA A 134 1.33 -10.65 -18.43
N ILE A 135 1.01 -10.49 -17.16
CA ILE A 135 1.50 -11.33 -16.07
C ILE A 135 0.54 -12.52 -15.92
N VAL A 136 1.08 -13.73 -15.86
CA VAL A 136 0.26 -14.95 -15.82
C VAL A 136 0.39 -15.61 -14.47
N LEU A 137 -0.74 -15.89 -13.84
CA LEU A 137 -0.82 -16.70 -12.62
C LEU A 137 -1.30 -18.09 -13.01
N SER A 138 -0.53 -19.12 -12.68
CA SER A 138 -0.78 -20.51 -13.08
C SER A 138 -0.83 -21.43 -11.88
N SER A 139 -1.74 -22.39 -11.90
CA SER A 139 -1.84 -23.47 -10.91
C SER A 139 -1.60 -24.83 -11.59
N PRO A 140 -1.48 -25.94 -10.84
CA PRO A 140 -1.44 -27.27 -11.44
C PRO A 140 -2.66 -27.62 -12.31
N ALA A 141 -3.79 -26.92 -12.12
CA ALA A 141 -5.00 -27.09 -12.93
C ALA A 141 -5.00 -26.27 -14.24
N GLY A 142 -4.00 -25.41 -14.45
CA GLY A 142 -3.88 -24.50 -15.59
C GLY A 142 -3.82 -23.04 -15.16
N THR A 143 -3.96 -22.14 -16.13
CA THR A 143 -3.98 -20.69 -15.91
C THR A 143 -5.12 -20.30 -14.98
N TYR A 144 -4.77 -19.62 -13.89
CA TYR A 144 -5.69 -19.08 -12.92
C TYR A 144 -6.14 -17.66 -13.30
N ALA A 145 -5.18 -16.79 -13.62
CA ALA A 145 -5.45 -15.41 -14.01
C ALA A 145 -4.40 -14.89 -14.99
N THR A 146 -4.76 -13.83 -15.70
CA THR A 146 -3.86 -13.08 -16.58
C THR A 146 -4.11 -11.61 -16.32
N LEU A 147 -3.08 -10.90 -15.87
CA LEU A 147 -3.15 -9.48 -15.54
C LEU A 147 -2.57 -8.67 -16.71
N GLU A 148 -3.33 -7.69 -17.19
CA GLU A 148 -2.96 -6.80 -18.27
C GLU A 148 -2.58 -5.43 -17.71
N GLU A 149 -1.61 -4.78 -18.37
CA GLU A 149 -1.20 -3.43 -18.00
C GLU A 149 -2.38 -2.44 -18.13
N GLN A 150 -2.66 -1.71 -17.05
CA GLN A 150 -3.71 -0.69 -16.97
C GLN A 150 -3.07 0.69 -16.77
N PRO A 151 -2.94 1.51 -17.82
CA PRO A 151 -2.50 2.89 -17.67
C PRO A 151 -3.67 3.76 -17.17
N THR A 152 -3.64 4.18 -15.90
CA THR A 152 -4.72 5.01 -15.32
C THR A 152 -4.15 6.19 -14.55
N ALA A 153 -4.55 7.42 -14.90
CA ALA A 153 -4.30 8.65 -14.15
C ALA A 153 -2.82 8.90 -13.74
N GLY A 154 -1.87 8.43 -14.54
CA GLY A 154 -0.43 8.57 -14.25
C GLY A 154 0.18 7.40 -13.48
N PHE A 155 -0.62 6.44 -13.06
CA PHE A 155 -0.18 5.16 -12.51
C PHE A 155 -0.06 4.10 -13.61
N LEU A 156 0.85 3.16 -13.40
CA LEU A 156 1.01 1.97 -14.23
C LEU A 156 1.02 0.76 -13.29
N PHE A 157 0.03 -0.10 -13.46
CA PHE A 157 -0.13 -1.35 -12.73
C PHE A 157 -0.73 -2.41 -13.67
N TYR A 158 -0.75 -3.64 -13.21
CA TYR A 158 -1.35 -4.78 -13.89
C TYR A 158 -2.50 -5.28 -13.04
N ASP A 159 -3.64 -5.49 -13.69
CA ASP A 159 -4.88 -5.95 -13.07
C ASP A 159 -5.61 -6.84 -14.08
N LEU A 160 -6.66 -7.53 -13.65
CA LEU A 160 -7.56 -8.25 -14.53
C LEU A 160 -8.05 -7.34 -15.67
N PRO A 161 -8.21 -7.88 -16.89
CA PRO A 161 -8.71 -7.09 -18.02
C PRO A 161 -10.05 -6.47 -17.69
N ASN A 162 -10.29 -5.24 -18.17
CA ASN A 162 -11.54 -4.52 -17.91
C ASN A 162 -12.79 -5.41 -18.04
N MET A 163 -13.66 -5.35 -17.03
CA MET A 163 -14.88 -6.15 -16.90
C MET A 163 -14.70 -7.66 -16.63
N SER A 164 -13.47 -8.15 -16.53
CA SER A 164 -13.22 -9.50 -16.03
C SER A 164 -13.53 -9.54 -14.53
N MET A 165 -14.02 -10.68 -14.08
CA MET A 165 -14.21 -10.96 -12.65
C MET A 165 -13.22 -12.04 -12.25
N LEU A 166 -12.67 -11.91 -11.05
CA LEU A 166 -11.91 -12.97 -10.44
C LEU A 166 -12.80 -14.22 -10.31
N MET A 167 -12.21 -15.40 -10.43
CA MET A 167 -12.97 -16.64 -10.30
C MET A 167 -13.49 -16.78 -8.87
N ASP A 168 -14.80 -17.02 -8.73
CA ASP A 168 -15.40 -17.34 -7.44
C ASP A 168 -14.74 -18.60 -6.86
N GLY A 169 -14.23 -18.50 -5.63
CA GLY A 169 -13.69 -19.64 -4.90
C GLY A 169 -12.37 -19.33 -4.22
N PRO A 170 -11.75 -20.35 -3.61
CA PRO A 170 -10.48 -20.17 -2.94
C PRO A 170 -9.35 -19.94 -3.94
N VAL A 171 -8.34 -19.18 -3.52
CA VAL A 171 -7.08 -19.07 -4.27
C VAL A 171 -6.45 -20.48 -4.35
N PRO A 172 -6.14 -21.00 -5.55
CA PRO A 172 -5.59 -22.35 -5.70
C PRO A 172 -4.25 -22.53 -4.98
N GLU A 173 -4.01 -23.74 -4.47
CA GLU A 173 -2.69 -24.13 -3.97
C GLU A 173 -1.68 -24.31 -5.13
N GLY A 174 -0.40 -24.09 -4.84
CA GLY A 174 0.68 -24.27 -5.81
C GLY A 174 0.63 -23.27 -6.95
N LEU A 175 0.09 -22.07 -6.70
CA LEU A 175 0.05 -20.99 -7.67
C LEU A 175 1.48 -20.46 -7.92
N THR A 176 1.79 -20.15 -9.18
CA THR A 176 3.04 -19.53 -9.60
C THR A 176 2.76 -18.31 -10.45
N VAL A 177 3.69 -17.36 -10.46
CA VAL A 177 3.64 -16.13 -11.25
C VAL A 177 4.71 -16.16 -12.32
N ASP A 178 4.31 -15.86 -13.55
CA ASP A 178 5.19 -15.60 -14.68
C ASP A 178 5.09 -14.12 -15.07
N VAL A 179 6.22 -13.41 -14.97
CA VAL A 179 6.39 -12.03 -15.43
C VAL A 179 7.26 -12.08 -16.69
N PRO A 180 6.75 -11.65 -17.86
CA PRO A 180 7.48 -11.78 -19.13
C PRO A 180 8.75 -10.94 -19.19
N GLY A 181 8.79 -9.84 -18.43
CA GLY A 181 9.90 -8.88 -18.43
C GLY A 181 9.76 -7.84 -19.55
N SER A 182 10.53 -6.77 -19.41
CA SER A 182 10.59 -5.63 -20.33
C SER A 182 12.05 -5.25 -20.61
N ALA A 183 12.27 -4.05 -21.16
CA ALA A 183 13.61 -3.49 -21.31
C ALA A 183 14.26 -3.12 -19.96
N GLU A 184 13.45 -2.87 -18.92
CA GLU A 184 13.91 -2.45 -17.59
C GLU A 184 13.76 -3.55 -16.53
N ILE A 185 12.73 -4.40 -16.66
CA ILE A 185 12.42 -5.46 -15.69
C ILE A 185 12.83 -6.82 -16.28
N PRO A 186 13.67 -7.64 -15.62
CA PRO A 186 13.97 -8.99 -16.09
C PRO A 186 12.72 -9.89 -16.01
N ALA A 187 12.72 -10.97 -16.78
CA ALA A 187 11.67 -11.98 -16.69
C ALA A 187 11.77 -12.75 -15.36
N PHE A 188 10.62 -13.04 -14.75
CA PHE A 188 10.50 -13.95 -13.61
C PHE A 188 9.65 -15.13 -14.06
N VAL A 189 10.18 -16.35 -13.95
CA VAL A 189 9.51 -17.57 -14.44
C VAL A 189 9.14 -18.44 -13.25
N ALA A 190 7.86 -18.80 -13.17
CA ALA A 190 7.29 -19.66 -12.14
C ALA A 190 7.67 -19.25 -10.71
N ALA A 191 7.63 -17.94 -10.39
CA ALA A 191 7.84 -17.46 -9.04
C ALA A 191 6.72 -17.98 -8.12
N GLU A 192 7.07 -18.71 -7.07
CA GLU A 192 6.08 -19.36 -6.20
C GLU A 192 5.23 -18.33 -5.45
N VAL A 193 3.92 -18.52 -5.45
CA VAL A 193 3.00 -17.76 -4.60
C VAL A 193 2.96 -18.47 -3.24
N PRO A 194 3.23 -17.76 -2.12
CA PRO A 194 3.19 -18.39 -0.81
C PRO A 194 1.77 -18.88 -0.47
N THR A 195 1.64 -19.69 0.57
CA THR A 195 0.34 -19.98 1.18
C THR A 195 0.12 -19.04 2.36
N ILE A 196 -1.13 -18.86 2.76
CA ILE A 196 -1.48 -17.99 3.88
C ILE A 196 -2.65 -18.56 4.66
N THR A 197 -2.65 -18.34 5.98
CA THR A 197 -3.81 -18.62 6.83
C THR A 197 -4.64 -17.35 6.97
N THR A 198 -5.96 -17.45 6.82
CA THR A 198 -6.87 -16.30 6.98
C THR A 198 -6.71 -15.59 8.31
N LEU A 199 -6.71 -14.25 8.28
CA LEU A 199 -6.70 -13.44 9.49
C LEU A 199 -7.99 -13.67 10.29
N SER A 200 -7.87 -14.02 11.56
CA SER A 200 -9.01 -14.26 12.44
C SER A 200 -8.86 -13.52 13.77
N GLY A 201 -10.00 -13.18 14.38
CA GLY A 201 -10.04 -12.54 15.70
C GLY A 201 -9.45 -11.12 15.73
N ALA A 202 -9.31 -10.45 14.58
CA ALA A 202 -8.78 -9.11 14.50
C ALA A 202 -9.68 -8.11 15.26
N ALA A 203 -9.09 -7.35 16.17
CA ALA A 203 -9.77 -6.34 16.97
C ALA A 203 -8.83 -5.17 17.28
N PHE A 204 -9.42 -3.98 17.45
CA PHE A 204 -8.72 -2.74 17.76
C PHE A 204 -9.58 -1.86 18.66
N GLY A 205 -8.96 -1.29 19.70
CA GLY A 205 -9.57 -0.23 20.53
C GLY A 205 -11.00 -0.53 21.05
N SER A 206 -11.72 0.54 21.37
CA SER A 206 -13.16 0.49 21.67
C SER A 206 -13.90 1.49 20.77
N GLY A 207 -14.55 1.01 19.72
CA GLY A 207 -15.24 1.83 18.71
C GLY A 207 -14.72 1.58 17.30
N ASN A 208 -15.20 2.36 16.32
CA ASN A 208 -14.79 2.27 14.91
C ASN A 208 -13.67 3.26 14.55
N THR A 209 -12.84 3.62 15.52
CA THR A 209 -11.77 4.63 15.38
C THR A 209 -10.53 4.17 16.14
N ILE A 210 -9.36 4.64 15.72
CA ILE A 210 -8.09 4.37 16.39
C ILE A 210 -7.42 5.67 16.84
N SER A 211 -6.51 5.56 17.81
CA SER A 211 -5.64 6.63 18.28
C SER A 211 -4.19 6.14 18.25
N ALA A 212 -3.23 7.04 18.50
CA ALA A 212 -1.83 6.67 18.63
C ALA A 212 -1.57 5.62 19.74
N ASN A 213 -2.49 5.46 20.71
CA ASN A 213 -2.36 4.48 21.80
C ASN A 213 -3.24 3.24 21.61
N THR A 214 -3.81 3.03 20.41
CA THR A 214 -4.61 1.85 20.13
C THR A 214 -3.76 0.58 20.23
N GLN A 215 -4.30 -0.39 20.98
CA GLN A 215 -3.83 -1.77 20.94
C GLN A 215 -4.61 -2.53 19.87
N PHE A 216 -3.87 -3.29 19.06
CA PHE A 216 -4.38 -4.21 18.05
C PHE A 216 -4.15 -5.65 18.54
N THR A 217 -5.12 -6.54 18.29
CA THR A 217 -5.04 -7.96 18.66
C THR A 217 -5.63 -8.84 17.59
N TRP A 218 -5.13 -10.07 17.47
CA TRP A 218 -5.63 -11.08 16.53
C TRP A 218 -5.19 -12.49 16.98
N GLU A 219 -5.68 -13.53 16.31
CA GLU A 219 -5.19 -14.89 16.51
C GLU A 219 -3.92 -15.12 15.66
N PRO A 220 -2.75 -15.38 16.26
CA PRO A 220 -1.52 -15.56 15.51
C PRO A 220 -1.56 -16.84 14.68
N SER A 221 -0.97 -16.82 13.48
CA SER A 221 -0.77 -18.02 12.68
C SER A 221 0.43 -18.84 13.19
N SER A 222 0.58 -20.06 12.67
CA SER A 222 1.75 -20.90 12.92
C SER A 222 2.91 -20.63 11.95
N ASP A 223 2.72 -19.75 10.97
CA ASP A 223 3.73 -19.43 9.97
C ASP A 223 4.68 -18.35 10.53
N PRO A 224 5.97 -18.64 10.74
CA PRO A 224 6.92 -17.68 11.29
C PRO A 224 7.24 -16.53 10.32
N THR A 225 6.87 -16.66 9.04
CA THR A 225 7.07 -15.63 8.00
C THR A 225 5.84 -14.75 7.80
N ALA A 226 4.72 -15.06 8.46
CA ALA A 226 3.53 -14.24 8.38
C ALA A 226 3.72 -12.90 9.09
N LEU A 227 3.18 -11.86 8.46
CA LEU A 227 3.14 -10.50 8.97
C LEU A 227 1.69 -10.03 9.01
N ILE A 228 1.41 -9.00 9.79
CA ILE A 228 0.15 -8.28 9.79
C ILE A 228 0.38 -6.90 9.19
N ARG A 229 -0.41 -6.57 8.17
CA ARG A 229 -0.55 -5.19 7.68
C ARG A 229 -1.67 -4.51 8.46
N ILE A 230 -1.40 -3.30 8.93
CA ILE A 230 -2.37 -2.40 9.55
C ILE A 230 -2.30 -1.10 8.76
N PHE A 231 -3.39 -0.76 8.10
CA PHE A 231 -3.53 0.48 7.34
C PHE A 231 -4.67 1.30 7.92
N ALA A 232 -4.44 2.58 8.20
CA ALA A 232 -5.47 3.48 8.66
C ALA A 232 -5.19 4.91 8.21
N THR A 233 -6.26 5.65 7.95
CA THR A 233 -6.19 7.08 7.61
C THR A 233 -6.96 7.91 8.63
N THR A 234 -6.65 9.20 8.74
CA THR A 234 -7.38 10.15 9.61
C THR A 234 -8.89 10.07 9.36
N ALA A 235 -9.67 10.06 10.44
CA ALA A 235 -11.13 10.02 10.37
C ALA A 235 -11.67 11.29 9.68
N GLY A 236 -12.38 11.11 8.56
CA GLY A 236 -12.73 12.20 7.64
C GLY A 236 -12.05 12.06 6.28
N GLY A 237 -10.99 11.24 6.21
CA GLY A 237 -10.27 10.84 5.00
C GLY A 237 -9.63 12.00 4.24
N PHE A 238 -9.41 11.76 2.95
CA PHE A 238 -8.87 12.70 1.95
C PHE A 238 -9.56 14.09 1.91
N PHE A 239 -10.73 14.26 2.54
CA PHE A 239 -11.43 15.54 2.59
C PHE A 239 -10.86 16.52 3.62
N LEU A 240 -9.90 16.07 4.45
CA LEU A 240 -9.18 16.93 5.38
C LEU A 240 -7.82 17.29 4.78
N GLU A 241 -7.52 18.58 4.70
CA GLU A 241 -6.25 19.08 4.15
C GLU A 241 -5.03 18.61 4.97
N ASP A 242 -5.24 18.21 6.22
CA ASP A 242 -4.22 17.71 7.16
C ASP A 242 -4.43 16.20 7.46
N GLY A 243 -4.92 15.43 6.48
CA GLY A 243 -5.05 13.99 6.58
C GLY A 243 -3.69 13.30 6.76
N VAL A 244 -3.70 12.18 7.49
CA VAL A 244 -2.51 11.37 7.75
C VAL A 244 -2.87 9.91 7.54
N THR A 245 -2.02 9.21 6.82
CA THR A 245 -2.06 7.77 6.60
C THR A 245 -0.96 7.09 7.40
N VAL A 246 -1.31 6.02 8.10
CA VAL A 246 -0.37 5.14 8.78
C VAL A 246 -0.47 3.72 8.23
N THR A 247 0.65 3.22 7.74
CA THR A 247 0.81 1.84 7.29
C THR A 247 1.86 1.17 8.15
N CYS A 248 1.48 0.11 8.85
CA CYS A 248 2.41 -0.73 9.60
C CYS A 248 2.40 -2.15 9.06
N VAL A 249 3.58 -2.75 8.97
CA VAL A 249 3.78 -4.18 8.78
C VAL A 249 4.50 -4.70 10.01
N THR A 250 3.88 -5.65 10.72
CA THR A 250 4.39 -6.16 12.00
C THR A 250 4.43 -7.69 12.01
N PRO A 251 5.35 -8.32 12.76
CA PRO A 251 5.36 -9.77 12.90
C PRO A 251 4.02 -10.30 13.45
N ASP A 252 3.57 -11.46 12.96
CA ASP A 252 2.31 -12.12 13.36
C ASP A 252 2.39 -12.75 14.77
N THR A 253 2.45 -11.89 15.79
CA THR A 253 2.63 -12.27 17.21
C THR A 253 1.35 -12.22 18.04
N GLY A 254 0.20 -11.90 17.41
CA GLY A 254 -1.12 -11.85 18.04
C GLY A 254 -1.49 -10.49 18.65
N SER A 255 -0.55 -9.55 18.76
CA SER A 255 -0.86 -8.20 19.21
C SER A 255 0.17 -7.17 18.76
N PHE A 256 -0.23 -5.91 18.67
CA PHE A 256 0.64 -4.80 18.32
C PHE A 256 0.20 -3.50 18.97
N ASN A 257 1.17 -2.63 19.23
CA ASN A 257 0.97 -1.23 19.56
C ASN A 257 1.93 -0.42 18.69
N PHE A 258 1.52 0.78 18.28
CA PHE A 258 2.42 1.66 17.55
C PHE A 258 3.72 1.93 18.34
N PRO A 259 4.90 1.81 17.69
CA PRO A 259 6.18 2.17 18.28
C PRO A 259 6.18 3.62 18.80
N ALA A 260 7.08 3.93 19.74
CA ALA A 260 7.15 5.26 20.33
C ALA A 260 7.31 6.38 19.27
N ASP A 261 8.14 6.13 18.26
CA ASP A 261 8.38 7.11 17.20
C ASP A 261 7.15 7.30 16.30
N THR A 262 6.45 6.22 15.95
CA THR A 262 5.16 6.31 15.21
C THR A 262 4.12 7.08 16.01
N ARG A 263 4.03 6.85 17.33
CA ARG A 263 3.10 7.61 18.20
C ARG A 263 3.46 9.09 18.28
N ALA A 264 4.75 9.42 18.29
CA ALA A 264 5.21 10.79 18.27
C ALA A 264 4.84 11.48 16.94
N GLN A 265 4.98 10.78 15.82
CA GLN A 265 4.60 11.29 14.48
C GLN A 265 3.09 11.49 14.34
N LEU A 266 2.27 10.52 14.78
CA LEU A 266 0.82 10.64 14.76
C LEU A 266 0.31 11.77 15.68
N GLY A 267 1.00 12.00 16.80
CA GLY A 267 0.59 12.98 17.79
C GLY A 267 -0.55 12.50 18.71
N ALA A 268 -0.74 13.23 19.81
CA ALA A 268 -1.72 12.85 20.84
C ALA A 268 -3.18 13.00 20.39
N ASP A 269 -3.43 13.87 19.42
CA ASP A 269 -4.76 14.20 18.90
C ASP A 269 -5.15 13.35 17.68
N PHE A 270 -4.31 12.40 17.26
CA PHE A 270 -4.63 11.51 16.15
C PHE A 270 -5.92 10.73 16.40
N SER A 271 -6.82 10.82 15.43
CA SER A 271 -8.08 10.09 15.40
C SER A 271 -8.22 9.44 14.02
N GLY A 272 -7.76 8.19 13.89
CA GLY A 272 -7.88 7.40 12.68
C GLY A 272 -9.25 6.75 12.53
N SER A 273 -9.62 6.44 11.29
CA SER A 273 -10.77 5.61 10.93
C SER A 273 -10.56 4.15 11.36
N ALA A 274 -11.56 3.29 11.12
CA ALA A 274 -11.40 1.85 11.33
C ALA A 274 -10.28 1.33 10.41
N PRO A 275 -9.24 0.69 10.95
CA PRO A 275 -8.12 0.20 10.17
C PRO A 275 -8.56 -0.93 9.26
N LEU A 276 -7.93 -1.00 8.09
CA LEU A 276 -7.82 -2.22 7.31
C LEU A 276 -6.70 -3.07 7.93
N MET A 277 -7.05 -4.29 8.33
CA MET A 277 -6.12 -5.27 8.88
C MET A 277 -6.13 -6.52 8.00
N SER A 278 -4.96 -7.00 7.63
CA SER A 278 -4.78 -8.22 6.85
C SER A 278 -3.54 -8.97 7.32
N ARG A 279 -3.54 -10.29 7.10
CA ARG A 279 -2.31 -11.08 7.19
C ARG A 279 -1.65 -11.06 5.82
N ILE A 280 -0.32 -10.97 5.78
CA ILE A 280 0.47 -11.11 4.56
C ILE A 280 1.57 -12.15 4.73
N VAL A 281 1.91 -12.85 3.64
CA VAL A 281 3.11 -13.67 3.50
C VAL A 281 3.78 -13.28 2.21
N VAL A 282 5.11 -13.10 2.25
CA VAL A 282 5.89 -12.55 1.13
C VAL A 282 6.95 -13.55 0.70
N ASN A 283 7.00 -13.84 -0.60
CA ASN A 283 8.08 -14.58 -1.22
C ASN A 283 8.93 -13.63 -2.09
N PRO A 284 10.09 -13.15 -1.61
CA PRO A 284 10.98 -12.31 -2.39
C PRO A 284 11.82 -13.15 -3.37
N VAL A 285 11.78 -12.79 -4.64
CA VAL A 285 12.56 -13.41 -5.72
C VAL A 285 13.46 -12.35 -6.36
N GLN A 286 14.78 -12.54 -6.29
CA GLN A 286 15.72 -11.59 -6.88
C GLN A 286 16.30 -12.13 -8.20
N VAL A 287 16.31 -11.28 -9.23
CA VAL A 287 17.02 -11.50 -10.49
C VAL A 287 17.82 -10.24 -10.82
N ASP A 288 19.14 -10.38 -10.93
CA ASP A 288 20.06 -9.26 -11.12
C ASP A 288 19.83 -8.13 -10.10
N SER A 289 19.64 -6.90 -10.57
CA SER A 289 19.35 -5.70 -9.77
C SER A 289 17.85 -5.46 -9.54
N THR A 290 17.01 -6.48 -9.72
CA THR A 290 15.55 -6.40 -9.55
C THR A 290 15.05 -7.39 -8.52
N LEU A 291 14.17 -6.93 -7.63
CA LEU A 291 13.50 -7.75 -6.63
C LEU A 291 11.99 -7.83 -6.93
N LEU A 292 11.44 -9.04 -7.06
CA LEU A 292 10.01 -9.28 -7.15
C LEU A 292 9.48 -9.78 -5.80
N TYR A 293 8.51 -9.09 -5.24
CA TYR A 293 7.72 -9.59 -4.12
C TYR A 293 6.48 -10.30 -4.63
N VAL A 294 6.38 -11.60 -4.41
CA VAL A 294 5.12 -12.33 -4.62
C VAL A 294 4.40 -12.44 -3.28
N ILE A 295 3.24 -11.83 -3.18
CA ILE A 295 2.56 -11.57 -1.92
C ILE A 295 1.23 -12.30 -1.89
N ARG A 296 0.95 -12.99 -0.79
CA ARG A 296 -0.41 -13.34 -0.40
C ARG A 296 -0.88 -12.42 0.68
N GLU A 297 -2.08 -11.90 0.52
CA GLU A 297 -2.78 -11.09 1.52
C GLU A 297 -4.14 -11.71 1.81
N SER A 298 -4.51 -11.77 3.09
CA SER A 298 -5.78 -12.37 3.51
C SER A 298 -6.47 -11.50 4.56
N PHE A 299 -7.71 -11.16 4.26
CA PHE A 299 -8.63 -10.39 5.08
C PHE A 299 -9.56 -11.32 5.89
N MET A 300 -10.21 -10.75 6.90
CA MET A 300 -11.16 -11.43 7.81
C MET A 300 -12.58 -11.47 7.26
#